data_AF-A0A2A5QUL3-F1
#
_entry.id   AF-A0A2A5QUL3-F1
#
_cell.length_a   1.000
_cell.length_b   1.000
_cell.length_c   1.000
_cell.angle_alpha   90.00
_cell.angle_beta   90.00
_cell.angle_gamma   90.00
#
_symmetry.space_group_name_H-M   'P 1'
#
loop_
_entity.id
_entity.type
_entity.pdbx_description
1 polymer ?
#
loop_
_entity_poly.entity_id
_entity_poly.type
_entity_poly.pdbx_seq_one_letter_code
_entity_poly.pdbx_strand_id
1 'polypeptide(L)'
;MGETYSLMGLFFVDDVGDGAAFVRRTVERLRDNGFETTSGGGEMIDRYAVDGDRRVDTDTTLTDAAGEIADSGSGKIETRLESYPVEARFDLDGVGDSELPIPVTLRGPETSAFEEYDVPRELARDRSDRLADGIAGLAVEVDPWLAVAWIPYPHKDAHPYPEGKPPETALETLGWVTVFGETFYDRFGGRERLLEAPAWNVRGLESGAVLVREQETPGSGRSDADPAPDPSTYAYLFEGESLAELRVEIERQRSTYVDPFRDLEDGELASDVVICESHAPFEFEGMNYAAFPDHLDRSDRCHVLCVRRDGDKLWVANTDEFVRRLVDADGRPIGDRPDGVPPDQEMISLVISTEYEDATSFDLYRMESPDDPSVVGGLLGLQRAPDGESIWQDRDDPVTRD
;
A
#
# COMPACT_ATOMS: atom_id res chain seq x y z
N MET A 1 13.11 -9.38 17.34
CA MET A 1 13.88 -8.95 16.17
C MET A 1 12.84 -8.63 15.13
N GLY A 2 12.63 -7.35 14.81
CA GLY A 2 11.74 -6.98 13.70
C GLY A 2 12.38 -7.48 12.42
N GLU A 3 11.59 -8.10 11.56
CA GLU A 3 12.03 -8.43 10.21
C GLU A 3 12.23 -7.11 9.45
N THR A 4 13.42 -6.88 8.92
CA THR A 4 13.77 -5.69 8.14
C THR A 4 13.55 -6.00 6.67
N TYR A 5 12.67 -5.24 6.01
CA TYR A 5 12.42 -5.36 4.57
C TYR A 5 13.23 -4.29 3.83
N SER A 6 13.84 -4.66 2.72
CA SER A 6 14.65 -3.76 1.89
C SER A 6 14.02 -3.64 0.52
N LEU A 7 14.11 -2.46 -0.09
CA LEU A 7 13.79 -2.30 -1.50
C LEU A 7 14.54 -3.36 -2.32
N MET A 8 13.84 -3.96 -3.28
CA MET A 8 14.41 -4.80 -4.32
C MET A 8 13.99 -4.22 -5.67
N GLY A 9 14.98 -3.90 -6.51
CA GLY A 9 14.81 -3.42 -7.88
C GLY A 9 15.40 -4.40 -8.87
N LEU A 10 14.60 -4.94 -9.78
CA LEU A 10 15.02 -5.88 -10.82
C LEU A 10 14.98 -5.18 -12.17
N PHE A 11 16.02 -5.35 -12.98
CA PHE A 11 16.10 -4.79 -14.33
C PHE A 11 16.26 -5.93 -15.33
N PHE A 12 15.25 -6.11 -16.18
CA PHE A 12 15.21 -7.18 -17.17
C PHE A 12 15.66 -6.64 -18.53
N VAL A 13 16.69 -7.25 -19.09
CA VAL A 13 17.29 -6.91 -20.40
C VAL A 13 17.59 -8.17 -21.19
N ASP A 14 17.82 -8.04 -22.49
CA ASP A 14 18.22 -9.18 -23.33
C ASP A 14 19.73 -9.38 -23.34
N ASP A 15 20.48 -8.29 -23.32
CA ASP A 15 21.95 -8.26 -23.43
C ASP A 15 22.50 -7.02 -22.73
N VAL A 16 23.71 -7.14 -22.18
CA VAL A 16 24.47 -6.04 -21.56
C VAL A 16 25.75 -5.70 -22.32
N GLY A 17 26.12 -6.51 -23.31
CA GLY A 17 27.34 -6.38 -24.08
C GLY A 17 28.60 -6.63 -23.24
N ASP A 18 29.51 -5.67 -23.23
CA ASP A 18 30.74 -5.75 -22.43
C ASP A 18 30.42 -5.61 -20.93
N GLY A 19 30.55 -6.71 -20.19
CA GLY A 19 30.21 -6.79 -18.78
C GLY A 19 30.98 -5.80 -17.89
N ALA A 20 32.28 -5.59 -18.14
CA ALA A 20 33.07 -4.65 -17.35
C ALA A 20 32.64 -3.21 -17.61
N ALA A 21 32.40 -2.87 -18.88
CA ALA A 21 31.87 -1.57 -19.25
C ALA A 21 30.45 -1.35 -18.69
N PHE A 22 29.60 -2.39 -18.69
CA PHE A 22 28.26 -2.33 -18.12
C PHE A 22 28.26 -2.06 -16.62
N VAL A 23 29.06 -2.81 -15.84
CA VAL A 23 29.21 -2.60 -14.39
C VAL A 23 29.67 -1.16 -14.12
N ARG A 24 30.69 -0.69 -14.84
CA ARG A 24 31.23 0.66 -14.67
C ARG A 24 30.16 1.73 -14.93
N ARG A 25 29.47 1.67 -16.07
CA ARG A 25 28.46 2.68 -16.44
C ARG A 25 27.28 2.66 -15.47
N THR A 26 26.86 1.49 -15.01
CA THR A 26 25.81 1.34 -13.98
C THR A 26 26.18 2.09 -12.69
N VAL A 27 27.39 1.89 -12.19
CA VAL A 27 27.84 2.54 -10.95
C VAL A 27 28.06 4.04 -11.13
N GLU A 28 28.62 4.46 -12.26
CA GLU A 28 28.75 5.89 -12.62
C GLU A 28 27.37 6.55 -12.66
N ARG A 29 26.38 5.89 -13.25
CA ARG A 29 25.01 6.41 -13.32
C ARG A 29 24.35 6.52 -11.95
N LEU A 30 24.60 5.59 -11.03
CA LEU A 30 24.17 5.73 -9.63
C LEU A 30 24.84 6.94 -8.96
N ARG A 31 26.14 7.15 -9.17
CA ARG A 31 26.88 8.32 -8.63
C ARG A 31 26.31 9.63 -9.16
N ASP A 32 25.99 9.71 -10.44
CA ASP A 32 25.38 10.89 -11.07
C ASP A 32 24.01 11.22 -10.45
N ASN A 33 23.33 10.23 -9.86
CA ASN A 33 22.06 10.38 -9.14
C ASN A 33 22.23 10.50 -7.62
N GLY A 34 23.45 10.83 -7.15
CA GLY A 34 23.71 11.15 -5.74
C GLY A 34 24.02 9.96 -4.84
N PHE A 35 24.27 8.77 -5.41
CA PHE A 35 24.71 7.61 -4.63
C PHE A 35 26.23 7.66 -4.39
N GLU A 36 26.64 7.44 -3.15
CA GLU A 36 28.05 7.45 -2.77
C GLU A 36 28.62 6.03 -2.79
N THR A 37 29.80 5.84 -3.37
CA THR A 37 30.53 4.55 -3.36
C THR A 37 31.81 4.61 -2.52
N THR A 38 32.12 5.78 -1.94
CA THR A 38 33.33 6.03 -1.14
C THR A 38 32.97 6.90 0.05
N SER A 39 33.79 6.83 1.09
CA SER A 39 33.75 7.74 2.24
C SER A 39 34.42 9.11 1.97
N GLY A 40 34.84 9.41 0.74
CA GLY A 40 35.72 10.57 0.46
C GLY A 40 35.70 11.22 -0.93
N GLY A 41 34.84 10.79 -1.86
CA GLY A 41 34.71 11.38 -3.21
C GLY A 41 35.86 11.01 -4.15
N GLY A 42 35.60 10.17 -5.17
CA GLY A 42 36.60 9.78 -6.18
C GLY A 42 36.22 8.52 -6.97
N GLU A 43 37.14 8.04 -7.83
CA GLU A 43 36.97 6.83 -8.65
C GLU A 43 37.02 5.50 -7.85
N MET A 44 37.40 5.56 -6.57
CA MET A 44 37.62 4.40 -5.72
C MET A 44 36.32 3.68 -5.35
N ILE A 45 36.43 2.42 -4.94
CA ILE A 45 35.31 1.62 -4.41
C ILE A 45 35.65 1.18 -2.99
N ASP A 46 34.88 1.65 -2.02
CA ASP A 46 35.10 1.30 -0.60
C ASP A 46 34.82 -0.19 -0.35
N ARG A 47 33.73 -0.71 -0.95
CA ARG A 47 33.20 -2.04 -0.65
C ARG A 47 32.60 -2.69 -1.88
N TYR A 48 33.08 -3.90 -2.19
CA TYR A 48 32.53 -4.75 -3.24
C TYR A 48 32.74 -6.23 -2.89
N ALA A 49 32.06 -7.13 -3.58
CA ALA A 49 32.30 -8.56 -3.46
C ALA A 49 32.24 -9.24 -4.83
N VAL A 50 33.05 -10.28 -4.98
CA VAL A 50 33.13 -11.14 -6.17
C VAL A 50 33.11 -12.57 -5.66
N ASP A 51 32.29 -13.45 -6.24
CA ASP A 51 32.14 -14.86 -5.82
C ASP A 51 31.87 -15.08 -4.31
N GLY A 52 31.25 -14.09 -3.65
CA GLY A 52 30.98 -14.12 -2.21
C GLY A 52 32.13 -13.62 -1.32
N ASP A 53 33.32 -13.37 -1.88
CA ASP A 53 34.46 -12.80 -1.16
C ASP A 53 34.29 -11.28 -1.02
N ARG A 54 34.00 -10.83 0.20
CA ARG A 54 33.79 -9.41 0.51
C ARG A 54 35.12 -8.68 0.66
N ARG A 55 35.26 -7.55 -0.02
CA ARG A 55 36.38 -6.61 0.08
C ARG A 55 35.87 -5.29 0.66
N VAL A 56 36.59 -4.77 1.65
CA VAL A 56 36.20 -3.61 2.47
C VAL A 56 37.40 -2.70 2.64
N ASP A 57 37.16 -1.37 2.70
CA ASP A 57 38.17 -0.32 2.84
C ASP A 57 39.27 -0.45 1.78
N THR A 58 38.85 -0.67 0.52
CA THR A 58 39.79 -0.98 -0.57
C THR A 58 40.33 0.28 -1.25
N ASP A 59 41.58 0.21 -1.70
CA ASP A 59 42.16 1.16 -2.65
C ASP A 59 41.93 0.71 -4.11
N THR A 60 40.88 -0.07 -4.38
CA THR A 60 40.55 -0.55 -5.73
C THR A 60 39.79 0.52 -6.51
N THR A 61 40.16 0.72 -7.79
CA THR A 61 39.43 1.63 -8.68
C THR A 61 38.13 0.98 -9.18
N LEU A 62 37.13 1.78 -9.58
CA LEU A 62 35.91 1.24 -10.19
C LEU A 62 36.22 0.39 -11.44
N THR A 63 37.21 0.78 -12.24
CA THR A 63 37.62 0.01 -13.43
C THR A 63 38.13 -1.38 -13.07
N ASP A 64 38.99 -1.47 -12.06
CA ASP A 64 39.54 -2.75 -11.61
C ASP A 64 38.44 -3.64 -10.98
N ALA A 65 37.59 -3.06 -10.13
CA ALA A 65 36.47 -3.78 -9.53
C ALA A 65 35.47 -4.28 -10.58
N ALA A 66 35.16 -3.46 -11.59
CA ALA A 66 34.29 -3.83 -12.69
C ALA A 66 34.89 -4.96 -13.55
N GLY A 67 36.20 -4.92 -13.81
CA GLY A 67 36.92 -6.00 -14.48
C GLY A 67 36.85 -7.32 -13.71
N GLU A 68 37.09 -7.28 -12.40
CA GLU A 68 37.02 -8.48 -11.56
C GLU A 68 35.61 -9.08 -11.49
N ILE A 69 34.56 -8.25 -11.40
CA ILE A 69 33.16 -8.70 -11.44
C ILE A 69 32.82 -9.32 -12.79
N ALA A 70 33.26 -8.70 -13.89
CA ALA A 70 33.04 -9.21 -15.23
C ALA A 70 33.76 -10.53 -15.49
N ASP A 71 34.99 -10.68 -15.01
CA ASP A 71 35.79 -11.90 -15.15
C ASP A 71 35.20 -13.08 -14.35
N SER A 72 34.57 -12.81 -13.21
CA SER A 72 33.89 -13.83 -12.39
C SER A 72 32.47 -14.15 -12.88
N GLY A 73 31.86 -13.25 -13.66
CA GLY A 73 30.48 -13.38 -14.10
C GLY A 73 29.45 -12.89 -13.09
N SER A 74 29.82 -12.65 -11.82
CA SER A 74 28.90 -12.12 -10.83
C SER A 74 29.58 -11.30 -9.73
N GLY A 75 28.85 -10.39 -9.11
CA GLY A 75 29.39 -9.62 -8.00
C GLY A 75 28.45 -8.57 -7.49
N LYS A 76 28.95 -7.70 -6.61
CA LYS A 76 28.17 -6.60 -6.06
C LYS A 76 29.05 -5.44 -5.63
N ILE A 77 28.52 -4.23 -5.75
CA ILE A 77 29.14 -3.00 -5.26
C ILE A 77 28.20 -2.34 -4.26
N GLU A 78 28.71 -2.02 -3.07
CA GLU A 78 27.96 -1.28 -2.05
C GLU A 78 28.02 0.21 -2.40
N THR A 79 26.85 0.80 -2.56
CA THR A 79 26.64 2.24 -2.68
C THR A 79 25.85 2.73 -1.46
N ARG A 80 25.69 4.04 -1.30
CA ARG A 80 24.92 4.63 -0.21
C ARG A 80 24.05 5.76 -0.72
N LEU A 81 22.81 5.77 -0.27
CA LEU A 81 21.95 6.94 -0.33
C LEU A 81 21.97 7.57 1.06
N GLU A 82 22.75 8.64 1.22
CA GLU A 82 23.04 9.24 2.52
C GLU A 82 23.69 8.21 3.49
N SER A 83 23.06 7.93 4.62
CA SER A 83 23.51 6.93 5.59
C SER A 83 23.03 5.51 5.30
N TYR A 84 22.18 5.31 4.29
CA TYR A 84 21.56 4.01 4.04
C TYR A 84 22.29 3.24 2.94
N PRO A 85 22.68 1.98 3.20
CA PRO A 85 23.33 1.16 2.19
C PRO A 85 22.36 0.77 1.08
N VAL A 86 22.84 0.87 -0.16
CA VAL A 86 22.18 0.37 -1.37
C VAL A 86 23.17 -0.48 -2.15
N GLU A 87 22.86 -1.74 -2.36
CA GLU A 87 23.70 -2.69 -3.07
C GLU A 87 23.28 -2.79 -4.54
N ALA A 88 24.23 -2.58 -5.46
CA ALA A 88 24.08 -2.94 -6.86
C ALA A 88 24.72 -4.32 -7.06
N ARG A 89 23.88 -5.33 -7.30
CA ARG A 89 24.30 -6.71 -7.58
C ARG A 89 24.28 -6.94 -9.09
N PHE A 90 25.31 -7.62 -9.57
CA PHE A 90 25.53 -7.96 -10.96
C PHE A 90 25.51 -9.48 -11.14
N ASP A 91 24.77 -9.95 -12.13
CA ASP A 91 24.69 -11.36 -12.53
C ASP A 91 24.81 -11.44 -14.05
N LEU A 92 26.03 -11.48 -14.53
CA LEU A 92 26.38 -11.37 -15.94
C LEU A 92 26.41 -12.74 -16.63
N ASP A 93 26.58 -13.80 -15.84
CA ASP A 93 26.52 -15.18 -16.32
C ASP A 93 25.10 -15.54 -16.76
N GLY A 94 24.96 -16.09 -17.96
CA GLY A 94 23.67 -16.52 -18.51
C GLY A 94 22.81 -15.39 -19.08
N VAL A 95 23.31 -14.15 -19.14
CA VAL A 95 22.68 -13.09 -19.93
C VAL A 95 22.76 -13.48 -21.42
N GLY A 96 21.60 -13.64 -22.06
CA GLY A 96 21.45 -14.15 -23.44
C GLY A 96 21.08 -15.64 -23.55
N ASP A 97 21.30 -16.44 -22.50
CA ASP A 97 20.90 -17.86 -22.43
C ASP A 97 19.71 -18.10 -21.47
N SER A 98 19.48 -17.18 -20.52
CA SER A 98 18.31 -17.17 -19.64
C SER A 98 17.09 -16.62 -20.36
N GLU A 99 15.92 -17.23 -20.15
CA GLU A 99 14.63 -16.70 -20.64
C GLU A 99 14.28 -15.35 -19.99
N LEU A 100 14.87 -15.03 -18.83
CA LEU A 100 14.65 -13.81 -18.07
C LEU A 100 15.97 -13.31 -17.45
N PRO A 101 16.85 -12.65 -18.23
CA PRO A 101 18.11 -12.15 -17.69
C PRO A 101 17.86 -10.96 -16.74
N ILE A 102 18.44 -11.02 -15.54
CA ILE A 102 18.40 -9.92 -14.55
C ILE A 102 19.84 -9.53 -14.18
N PRO A 103 20.57 -8.89 -15.10
CA PRO A 103 21.99 -8.63 -14.90
C PRO A 103 22.29 -7.58 -13.86
N VAL A 104 21.29 -6.78 -13.47
CA VAL A 104 21.43 -5.85 -12.36
C VAL A 104 20.23 -5.93 -11.45
N THR A 105 20.52 -6.03 -10.15
CA THR A 105 19.55 -5.93 -9.07
C THR A 105 20.00 -4.85 -8.10
N LEU A 106 19.10 -3.92 -7.76
CA LEU A 106 19.28 -2.99 -6.65
C LEU A 106 18.67 -3.58 -5.38
N ARG A 107 19.38 -3.47 -4.25
CA ARG A 107 18.88 -3.85 -2.93
C ARG A 107 19.10 -2.73 -1.92
N GLY A 108 18.09 -2.47 -1.09
CA GLY A 108 18.10 -1.37 -0.15
C GLY A 108 17.61 -0.05 -0.77
N PRO A 109 17.32 0.97 0.05
CA PRO A 109 17.44 0.95 1.50
C PRO A 109 16.28 0.16 2.18
N GLU A 110 16.39 -0.02 3.50
CA GLU A 110 15.35 -0.68 4.33
C GLU A 110 14.12 0.21 4.51
N THR A 111 12.96 -0.37 4.88
CA THR A 111 11.70 0.37 5.12
C THR A 111 11.87 1.49 6.14
N SER A 112 12.70 1.29 7.17
CA SER A 112 13.06 2.28 8.18
C SER A 112 13.70 3.55 7.61
N ALA A 113 14.15 3.55 6.35
CA ALA A 113 14.60 4.75 5.66
C ALA A 113 13.46 5.69 5.26
N PHE A 114 12.21 5.20 5.28
CA PHE A 114 11.02 5.88 4.79
C PHE A 114 9.88 5.95 5.82
N GLU A 115 9.86 5.09 6.84
CA GLU A 115 8.80 5.05 7.85
C GLU A 115 8.70 6.38 8.63
N GLU A 116 7.52 7.02 8.56
CA GLU A 116 7.28 8.36 9.14
C GLU A 116 7.44 8.42 10.67
N TYR A 117 7.37 7.27 11.35
CA TYR A 117 7.62 7.18 12.80
C TYR A 117 9.09 7.50 13.15
N ASP A 118 10.01 7.14 12.26
CA ASP A 118 11.46 7.28 12.47
C ASP A 118 12.07 8.41 11.64
N VAL A 119 11.40 8.84 10.56
CA VAL A 119 11.92 9.80 9.59
C VAL A 119 10.89 10.90 9.31
N PRO A 120 11.25 12.19 9.40
CA PRO A 120 10.35 13.27 8.98
C PRO A 120 9.88 13.10 7.53
N ARG A 121 8.58 13.29 7.28
CA ARG A 121 7.95 13.08 5.96
C ARG A 121 8.70 13.73 4.79
N GLU A 122 9.12 14.99 4.93
CA GLU A 122 9.86 15.70 3.87
C GLU A 122 11.19 15.00 3.52
N LEU A 123 11.86 14.43 4.51
CA LEU A 123 13.12 13.71 4.32
C LEU A 123 12.89 12.32 3.72
N ALA A 124 11.83 11.62 4.13
CA ALA A 124 11.42 10.36 3.50
C ALA A 124 11.05 10.57 2.02
N ARG A 125 10.37 11.68 1.71
CA ARG A 125 10.03 12.09 0.34
C ARG A 125 11.28 12.39 -0.49
N ASP A 126 12.19 13.25 -0.02
CA ASP A 126 13.43 13.59 -0.75
C ASP A 126 14.27 12.34 -1.06
N ARG A 127 14.39 11.41 -0.10
CA ARG A 127 15.06 10.12 -0.34
C ARG A 127 14.35 9.27 -1.38
N SER A 128 13.02 9.20 -1.29
CA SER A 128 12.19 8.45 -2.24
C SER A 128 12.32 9.02 -3.66
N ASP A 129 12.37 10.35 -3.80
CA ASP A 129 12.59 11.03 -5.06
C ASP A 129 13.99 10.72 -5.63
N ARG A 130 15.06 10.83 -4.82
CA ARG A 130 16.42 10.47 -5.26
C ARG A 130 16.56 9.01 -5.65
N LEU A 131 15.90 8.11 -4.94
CA LEU A 131 15.92 6.68 -5.25
C LEU A 131 15.17 6.38 -6.55
N ALA A 132 14.00 7.00 -6.76
CA ALA A 132 13.26 6.91 -8.02
C ALA A 132 14.04 7.51 -9.19
N ASP A 133 14.77 8.61 -8.99
CA ASP A 133 15.69 9.19 -9.97
C ASP A 133 16.89 8.27 -10.25
N GLY A 134 17.46 7.64 -9.23
CA GLY A 134 18.50 6.61 -9.40
C GLY A 134 18.04 5.43 -10.25
N ILE A 135 16.83 4.91 -9.99
CA ILE A 135 16.21 3.85 -10.79
C ILE A 135 15.97 4.33 -12.23
N ALA A 136 15.48 5.56 -12.42
CA ALA A 136 15.26 6.14 -13.74
C ALA A 136 16.58 6.30 -14.52
N GLY A 137 17.61 6.82 -13.86
CA GLY A 137 18.94 6.98 -14.42
C GLY A 137 19.53 5.64 -14.85
N LEU A 138 19.42 4.62 -14.00
CA LEU A 138 19.79 3.26 -14.34
C LEU A 138 18.98 2.72 -15.51
N ALA A 139 17.67 2.93 -15.55
CA ALA A 139 16.86 2.45 -16.66
C ALA A 139 17.25 3.09 -18.00
N VAL A 140 17.74 4.33 -18.02
CA VAL A 140 18.30 4.92 -19.25
C VAL A 140 19.60 4.24 -19.66
N GLU A 141 20.43 3.83 -18.70
CA GLU A 141 21.74 3.21 -18.96
C GLU A 141 21.63 1.73 -19.33
N VAL A 142 20.75 1.01 -18.64
CA VAL A 142 20.52 -0.43 -18.77
C VAL A 142 19.59 -0.72 -19.94
N ASP A 143 18.71 0.22 -20.30
CA ASP A 143 17.66 0.09 -21.30
C ASP A 143 16.79 -1.19 -21.13
N PRO A 144 16.17 -1.35 -19.94
CA PRO A 144 15.40 -2.54 -19.64
C PRO A 144 14.11 -2.59 -20.46
N TRP A 145 13.74 -3.78 -20.91
CA TRP A 145 12.39 -3.99 -21.44
C TRP A 145 11.35 -3.91 -20.32
N LEU A 146 11.72 -4.31 -19.10
CA LEU A 146 10.97 -4.10 -17.86
C LEU A 146 11.96 -3.85 -16.72
N ALA A 147 11.70 -2.87 -15.86
CA ALA A 147 12.29 -2.83 -14.54
C ALA A 147 11.22 -2.65 -13.48
N VAL A 148 11.40 -3.25 -12.32
CA VAL A 148 10.44 -3.13 -11.23
C VAL A 148 11.13 -3.08 -9.89
N ALA A 149 10.76 -2.10 -9.08
CA ALA A 149 11.27 -1.88 -7.75
C ALA A 149 10.14 -1.81 -6.73
N TRP A 150 10.27 -2.57 -5.64
CA TRP A 150 9.28 -2.65 -4.57
C TRP A 150 9.95 -3.02 -3.24
N ILE A 151 9.22 -2.90 -2.13
CA ILE A 151 9.63 -3.45 -0.85
C ILE A 151 8.81 -4.73 -0.60
N PRO A 152 9.43 -5.92 -0.47
CA PRO A 152 8.71 -7.15 -0.20
C PRO A 152 8.18 -7.14 1.23
N TYR A 153 6.86 -7.28 1.40
CA TYR A 153 6.22 -7.46 2.71
C TYR A 153 6.10 -8.98 3.02
N PRO A 154 6.24 -9.45 4.27
CA PRO A 154 6.38 -10.87 4.63
C PRO A 154 5.11 -11.71 4.35
N HIS A 155 3.98 -11.05 4.11
CA HIS A 155 2.67 -11.66 3.93
C HIS A 155 1.96 -11.22 2.64
N LYS A 156 2.65 -10.45 1.78
CA LYS A 156 2.20 -10.20 0.41
C LYS A 156 3.15 -10.95 -0.51
N ASP A 157 2.59 -11.63 -1.51
CA ASP A 157 3.35 -12.45 -2.45
C ASP A 157 4.59 -11.70 -2.96
N ALA A 158 5.71 -12.41 -3.08
CA ALA A 158 6.88 -11.88 -3.77
C ALA A 158 6.41 -11.30 -5.11
N HIS A 159 6.87 -10.10 -5.47
CA HIS A 159 6.42 -9.48 -6.72
C HIS A 159 6.57 -10.50 -7.84
N PRO A 160 5.49 -10.78 -8.60
CA PRO A 160 5.50 -11.86 -9.55
C PRO A 160 6.64 -11.62 -10.55
N TYR A 161 7.43 -12.67 -10.79
CA TYR A 161 8.45 -12.66 -11.83
C TYR A 161 7.73 -12.77 -13.18
N PRO A 162 8.09 -11.95 -14.17
CA PRO A 162 7.42 -11.95 -15.46
C PRO A 162 7.61 -13.29 -16.17
N GLU A 163 6.56 -13.84 -16.78
CA GLU A 163 6.66 -15.03 -17.63
C GLU A 163 6.83 -14.61 -19.11
N GLY A 164 8.08 -14.35 -19.53
CA GLY A 164 8.43 -13.98 -20.91
C GLY A 164 8.46 -12.48 -21.23
N LYS A 165 8.53 -12.14 -22.53
CA LYS A 165 8.77 -10.78 -23.03
C LYS A 165 7.83 -10.40 -24.21
N PRO A 166 6.95 -9.39 -24.08
CA PRO A 166 6.42 -8.93 -22.79
C PRO A 166 5.64 -10.07 -22.14
N PRO A 167 5.61 -10.18 -20.81
CA PRO A 167 4.96 -11.31 -20.15
C PRO A 167 3.45 -11.25 -20.38
N GLU A 168 2.78 -12.35 -20.75
CA GLU A 168 1.32 -12.33 -20.98
C GLU A 168 0.54 -12.14 -19.67
N THR A 169 1.04 -12.75 -18.61
CA THR A 169 0.49 -12.79 -17.23
C THR A 169 1.56 -12.31 -16.23
N ALA A 170 1.29 -12.35 -14.91
CA ALA A 170 2.31 -12.10 -13.87
C ALA A 170 2.83 -10.65 -13.74
N LEU A 171 2.11 -9.65 -14.26
CA LEU A 171 2.26 -8.22 -13.85
C LEU A 171 1.05 -7.75 -13.04
N GLU A 172 0.40 -8.69 -12.34
CA GLU A 172 -0.84 -8.49 -11.57
C GLU A 172 -0.69 -7.47 -10.43
N THR A 173 0.54 -7.04 -10.13
CA THR A 173 0.82 -5.95 -9.21
C THR A 173 1.94 -5.10 -9.79
N LEU A 174 1.75 -3.78 -9.78
CA LEU A 174 2.80 -2.82 -10.11
C LEU A 174 3.71 -2.63 -8.89
N GLY A 175 5.01 -2.45 -9.14
CA GLY A 175 5.95 -2.10 -8.09
C GLY A 175 5.73 -0.67 -7.59
N TRP A 176 6.48 -0.27 -6.58
CA TRP A 176 6.54 1.14 -6.18
C TRP A 176 7.03 2.00 -7.35
N VAL A 177 8.04 1.52 -8.08
CA VAL A 177 8.48 2.06 -9.36
C VAL A 177 8.50 0.92 -10.38
N THR A 178 7.87 1.12 -11.52
CA THR A 178 7.93 0.22 -12.68
C THR A 178 8.36 1.02 -13.90
N VAL A 179 9.34 0.50 -14.63
CA VAL A 179 9.78 1.05 -15.91
C VAL A 179 9.40 0.09 -17.02
N PHE A 180 8.69 0.60 -18.01
CA PHE A 180 8.26 -0.15 -19.19
C PHE A 180 9.05 0.33 -20.40
N GLY A 181 9.78 -0.59 -21.03
CA GLY A 181 10.41 -0.36 -22.32
C GLY A 181 9.40 -0.39 -23.48
N GLU A 182 9.89 -0.14 -24.70
CA GLU A 182 9.03 0.00 -25.89
C GLU A 182 8.16 -1.22 -26.20
N THR A 183 8.61 -2.41 -25.81
CA THR A 183 7.89 -3.68 -25.98
C THR A 183 6.48 -3.67 -25.35
N PHE A 184 6.22 -2.80 -24.38
CA PHE A 184 4.91 -2.69 -23.73
C PHE A 184 3.93 -1.73 -24.40
N TYR A 185 4.36 -0.89 -25.34
CA TYR A 185 3.50 0.17 -25.88
C TYR A 185 2.27 -0.37 -26.60
N ASP A 186 2.45 -1.37 -27.48
CA ASP A 186 1.34 -1.95 -28.22
C ASP A 186 0.32 -2.60 -27.27
N ARG A 187 0.78 -3.20 -26.18
CA ARG A 187 -0.08 -3.82 -25.16
C ARG A 187 -0.95 -2.78 -24.45
N PHE A 188 -0.37 -1.64 -24.10
CA PHE A 188 -1.07 -0.58 -23.36
C PHE A 188 -1.82 0.39 -24.26
N GLY A 189 -1.98 0.10 -25.55
CA GLY A 189 -2.67 1.00 -26.49
C GLY A 189 -1.85 2.23 -26.88
N GLY A 190 -0.53 2.18 -26.71
CA GLY A 190 0.44 3.19 -27.11
C GLY A 190 1.22 3.82 -25.96
N ARG A 191 2.36 4.43 -26.28
CA ARG A 191 3.20 5.18 -25.32
C ARG A 191 2.45 6.33 -24.65
N GLU A 192 1.58 7.01 -25.39
CA GLU A 192 0.79 8.14 -24.87
C GLU A 192 -0.14 7.70 -23.74
N ARG A 193 -0.86 6.58 -23.94
CA ARG A 193 -1.70 5.99 -22.90
C ARG A 193 -0.88 5.63 -21.66
N LEU A 194 0.29 5.03 -21.81
CA LEU A 194 1.16 4.75 -20.68
C LEU A 194 1.62 6.01 -19.93
N LEU A 195 1.85 7.12 -20.63
CA LEU A 195 2.17 8.43 -20.02
C LEU A 195 0.99 9.09 -19.30
N GLU A 196 -0.24 8.72 -19.67
CA GLU A 196 -1.49 9.16 -19.03
C GLU A 196 -1.92 8.25 -17.87
N ALA A 197 -1.14 7.23 -17.55
CA ALA A 197 -1.41 6.33 -16.44
C ALA A 197 -1.68 7.12 -15.15
N PRO A 198 -2.74 6.78 -14.40
CA PRO A 198 -3.10 7.50 -13.19
C PRO A 198 -2.20 7.04 -12.05
N ALA A 199 -0.92 7.38 -12.05
CA ALA A 199 0.04 7.07 -10.98
C ALA A 199 0.59 8.36 -10.33
N TRP A 200 1.23 8.25 -9.16
CA TRP A 200 1.82 9.40 -8.45
C TRP A 200 2.78 10.20 -9.34
N ASN A 201 3.65 9.52 -10.06
CA ASN A 201 4.53 10.15 -11.04
C ASN A 201 4.69 9.26 -12.27
N VAL A 202 4.40 9.82 -13.44
CA VAL A 202 4.62 9.17 -14.72
C VAL A 202 5.45 10.07 -15.61
N ARG A 203 6.51 9.53 -16.21
CA ARG A 203 7.37 10.29 -17.11
C ARG A 203 8.07 9.41 -18.14
N GLY A 204 8.30 9.99 -19.32
CA GLY A 204 9.16 9.38 -20.33
C GLY A 204 10.63 9.57 -19.98
N LEU A 205 11.44 8.55 -20.28
CA LEU A 205 12.88 8.54 -20.14
C LEU A 205 13.57 8.78 -21.50
N GLU A 206 14.85 9.13 -21.47
CA GLU A 206 15.66 9.39 -22.67
C GLU A 206 15.86 8.14 -23.54
N SER A 207 15.84 6.94 -22.93
CA SER A 207 15.87 5.65 -23.64
C SER A 207 14.58 5.38 -24.42
N GLY A 208 13.57 6.24 -24.30
CA GLY A 208 12.25 6.03 -24.89
C GLY A 208 11.26 5.45 -23.88
N ALA A 209 11.73 4.59 -22.96
CA ALA A 209 10.97 3.93 -21.90
C ALA A 209 10.12 4.90 -21.05
N VAL A 210 9.14 4.37 -20.33
CA VAL A 210 8.27 5.15 -19.43
C VAL A 210 8.38 4.62 -18.01
N LEU A 211 8.65 5.51 -17.07
CA LEU A 211 8.62 5.24 -15.65
C LEU A 211 7.23 5.57 -15.09
N VAL A 212 6.68 4.63 -14.33
CA VAL A 212 5.43 4.73 -13.57
C VAL A 212 5.78 4.50 -12.10
N ARG A 213 5.49 5.48 -11.24
CA ARG A 213 5.66 5.40 -9.79
C ARG A 213 4.30 5.49 -9.13
N GLU A 214 3.93 4.45 -8.40
CA GLU A 214 2.59 4.32 -7.82
C GLU A 214 2.38 5.21 -6.59
N GLN A 215 3.43 5.45 -5.80
CA GLN A 215 3.32 6.10 -4.49
C GLN A 215 4.43 7.13 -4.24
N GLU A 216 4.13 8.12 -3.39
CA GLU A 216 5.10 9.14 -2.96
C GLU A 216 6.28 8.51 -2.21
N THR A 217 6.07 7.55 -1.32
CA THR A 217 7.17 6.82 -0.68
C THR A 217 6.95 5.31 -0.80
N PRO A 218 8.00 4.48 -0.78
CA PRO A 218 7.83 3.04 -0.83
C PRO A 218 7.02 2.55 0.39
N GLY A 219 5.90 1.89 0.15
CA GLY A 219 5.09 1.28 1.22
C GLY A 219 4.10 2.23 1.91
N SER A 220 4.09 3.53 1.59
CA SER A 220 2.99 4.42 1.99
C SER A 220 1.72 4.09 1.20
N GLY A 221 0.55 4.17 1.83
CA GLY A 221 -0.70 4.17 1.09
C GLY A 221 -0.74 5.36 0.14
N ARG A 222 -1.33 5.18 -1.04
CA ARG A 222 -1.50 6.29 -2.00
C ARG A 222 -2.39 7.41 -1.41
N SER A 223 -3.25 7.04 -0.46
CA SER A 223 -4.10 7.91 0.36
C SER A 223 -3.36 8.78 1.39
N ASP A 224 -2.08 8.54 1.66
CA ASP A 224 -1.36 9.26 2.73
C ASP A 224 -0.92 10.68 2.28
N ALA A 225 -1.09 11.02 1.00
CA ALA A 225 -0.69 12.30 0.41
C ALA A 225 -1.83 13.09 -0.25
N ASP A 226 -2.84 12.41 -0.79
CA ASP A 226 -4.02 13.02 -1.38
C ASP A 226 -5.27 12.25 -0.92
N PRO A 227 -6.23 12.87 -0.20
CA PRO A 227 -7.42 12.19 0.31
C PRO A 227 -8.43 11.83 -0.81
N ALA A 228 -8.15 12.22 -2.06
CA ALA A 228 -8.96 11.80 -3.20
C ALA A 228 -8.60 10.37 -3.63
N PRO A 229 -9.59 9.50 -3.89
CA PRO A 229 -9.33 8.23 -4.54
C PRO A 229 -8.64 8.42 -5.88
N ASP A 230 -7.58 7.66 -6.09
CA ASP A 230 -6.94 7.62 -7.37
C ASP A 230 -7.44 6.42 -8.19
N PRO A 231 -7.75 6.61 -9.49
CA PRO A 231 -8.02 5.50 -10.41
C PRO A 231 -6.91 4.46 -10.38
N SER A 232 -7.28 3.18 -10.41
CA SER A 232 -6.32 2.07 -10.44
C SER A 232 -5.45 2.13 -11.70
N THR A 233 -4.13 2.32 -11.53
CA THR A 233 -3.17 2.24 -12.64
C THR A 233 -3.22 0.88 -13.32
N TYR A 234 -3.41 -0.19 -12.53
CA TYR A 234 -3.51 -1.54 -13.05
C TYR A 234 -4.71 -1.71 -13.98
N ALA A 235 -5.91 -1.33 -13.53
CA ALA A 235 -7.14 -1.42 -14.35
C ALA A 235 -7.02 -0.58 -15.62
N TYR A 236 -6.43 0.62 -15.51
CA TYR A 236 -6.20 1.48 -16.66
C TYR A 236 -5.23 0.87 -17.69
N LEU A 237 -4.10 0.31 -17.27
CA LEU A 237 -3.07 -0.20 -18.19
C LEU A 237 -3.35 -1.63 -18.67
N PHE A 238 -3.72 -2.53 -17.77
CA PHE A 238 -3.82 -3.96 -18.06
C PHE A 238 -5.24 -4.41 -18.41
N GLU A 239 -6.26 -3.81 -17.80
CA GLU A 239 -7.67 -4.14 -18.11
C GLU A 239 -8.23 -3.24 -19.23
N GLY A 240 -7.53 -2.15 -19.54
CA GLY A 240 -7.87 -1.25 -20.64
C GLY A 240 -9.02 -0.28 -20.33
N GLU A 241 -9.41 -0.17 -19.06
CA GLU A 241 -10.47 0.74 -18.62
C GLU A 241 -10.08 2.20 -18.86
N SER A 242 -11.04 3.06 -19.19
CA SER A 242 -10.78 4.49 -19.31
C SER A 242 -10.75 5.17 -17.94
N LEU A 243 -10.02 6.29 -17.84
CA LEU A 243 -10.06 7.13 -16.63
C LEU A 243 -11.47 7.64 -16.29
N ALA A 244 -12.34 7.78 -17.30
CA ALA A 244 -13.72 8.19 -17.08
C ALA A 244 -14.53 7.09 -16.40
N GLU A 245 -14.40 5.84 -16.87
CA GLU A 245 -15.06 4.68 -16.26
C GLU A 245 -14.57 4.46 -14.82
N LEU A 246 -13.25 4.48 -14.61
CA LEU A 246 -12.66 4.32 -13.27
C LEU A 246 -13.12 5.39 -12.29
N ARG A 247 -13.23 6.65 -12.73
CA ARG A 247 -13.73 7.74 -11.88
C ARG A 247 -15.20 7.57 -11.54
N VAL A 248 -16.02 7.16 -12.50
CA VAL A 248 -17.44 6.87 -12.26
C VAL A 248 -17.60 5.73 -11.26
N GLU A 249 -16.77 4.69 -11.38
CA GLU A 249 -16.81 3.55 -10.45
C GLU A 249 -16.34 3.95 -9.05
N ILE A 250 -15.29 4.73 -8.93
CA ILE A 250 -14.84 5.31 -7.65
C ILE A 250 -15.95 6.15 -7.01
N GLU A 251 -16.59 7.03 -7.77
CA GLU A 251 -17.68 7.87 -7.27
C GLU A 251 -18.86 7.00 -6.80
N ARG A 252 -19.19 5.96 -7.58
CA ARG A 252 -20.21 4.97 -7.20
C ARG A 252 -19.84 4.30 -5.88
N GLN A 253 -18.64 3.76 -5.76
CA GLN A 253 -18.16 3.06 -4.55
C GLN A 253 -18.15 3.98 -3.33
N ARG A 254 -17.71 5.23 -3.46
CA ARG A 254 -17.78 6.23 -2.37
C ARG A 254 -19.18 6.61 -1.96
N SER A 255 -20.13 6.54 -2.88
CA SER A 255 -21.54 6.80 -2.60
C SER A 255 -22.32 5.56 -2.16
N THR A 256 -21.67 4.38 -2.14
CA THR A 256 -22.29 3.10 -1.79
C THR A 256 -21.80 2.65 -0.42
N TYR A 257 -22.68 2.68 0.57
CA TYR A 257 -22.39 2.24 1.93
C TYR A 257 -22.60 0.74 2.12
N VAL A 258 -21.68 0.12 2.85
CA VAL A 258 -21.71 -1.28 3.22
C VAL A 258 -21.98 -1.37 4.72
N ASP A 259 -23.15 -1.92 5.07
CA ASP A 259 -23.46 -2.30 6.44
C ASP A 259 -23.29 -3.81 6.59
N PRO A 260 -22.17 -4.29 7.16
CA PRO A 260 -21.87 -5.71 7.19
C PRO A 260 -22.87 -6.52 8.03
N PHE A 261 -23.65 -5.86 8.89
CA PHE A 261 -24.71 -6.51 9.67
C PHE A 261 -25.91 -6.94 8.81
N ARG A 262 -26.01 -6.46 7.55
CA ARG A 262 -27.03 -6.90 6.58
C ARG A 262 -26.85 -8.35 6.13
N ASP A 263 -25.67 -8.90 6.30
CA ASP A 263 -25.34 -10.28 5.93
C ASP A 263 -25.52 -11.28 7.09
N LEU A 264 -25.91 -10.80 8.27
CA LEU A 264 -26.22 -11.64 9.43
C LEU A 264 -27.62 -12.26 9.31
N GLU A 265 -27.84 -13.46 9.85
CA GLU A 265 -29.21 -13.97 10.00
C GLU A 265 -29.93 -13.25 11.17
N ASP A 266 -31.27 -13.23 11.14
CA ASP A 266 -32.03 -12.73 12.29
C ASP A 266 -31.71 -13.57 13.54
N GLY A 267 -31.33 -12.88 14.61
CA GLY A 267 -30.88 -13.49 15.87
C GLY A 267 -29.38 -13.75 15.97
N GLU A 268 -28.61 -13.60 14.89
CA GLU A 268 -27.16 -13.76 14.91
C GLU A 268 -26.48 -12.63 15.69
N LEU A 269 -25.37 -12.95 16.35
CA LEU A 269 -24.61 -12.05 17.20
C LEU A 269 -23.33 -11.58 16.51
N ALA A 270 -23.00 -10.30 16.68
CA ALA A 270 -21.74 -9.74 16.21
C ALA A 270 -21.28 -8.58 17.09
N SER A 271 -20.03 -8.16 16.92
CA SER A 271 -19.45 -7.02 17.61
C SER A 271 -19.64 -5.75 16.77
N ASP A 272 -20.28 -4.73 17.33
CA ASP A 272 -20.35 -3.38 16.74
C ASP A 272 -19.46 -2.42 17.53
N VAL A 273 -18.75 -1.54 16.82
CA VAL A 273 -17.92 -0.48 17.40
C VAL A 273 -18.65 0.83 17.17
N VAL A 274 -19.10 1.47 18.25
CA VAL A 274 -20.05 2.58 18.15
C VAL A 274 -19.54 3.87 18.79
N ILE A 275 -19.97 5.00 18.21
CA ILE A 275 -19.89 6.33 18.79
C ILE A 275 -21.29 6.72 19.29
N CYS A 276 -21.30 7.33 20.46
CA CYS A 276 -22.45 7.92 21.12
C CYS A 276 -22.39 9.44 20.92
N GLU A 277 -23.54 10.07 20.71
CA GLU A 277 -23.62 11.49 20.33
C GLU A 277 -22.92 12.42 21.34
N SER A 278 -22.98 12.11 22.65
CA SER A 278 -22.32 12.89 23.70
C SER A 278 -20.80 12.94 23.62
N HIS A 279 -20.17 12.03 22.87
CA HIS A 279 -18.74 12.03 22.56
C HIS A 279 -18.45 12.28 21.07
N ALA A 280 -19.47 12.47 20.24
CA ALA A 280 -19.28 12.90 18.87
C ALA A 280 -19.02 14.42 18.84
N PRO A 281 -17.90 14.93 18.27
CA PRO A 281 -17.62 16.36 18.23
C PRO A 281 -18.56 17.23 17.37
N PHE A 282 -19.68 16.70 16.88
CA PHE A 282 -20.57 17.31 15.87
C PHE A 282 -22.04 17.02 16.16
N GLU A 283 -22.91 17.99 15.82
CA GLU A 283 -24.36 17.87 15.90
C GLU A 283 -24.90 17.24 14.60
N PHE A 284 -25.83 16.28 14.70
CA PHE A 284 -26.38 15.56 13.55
C PHE A 284 -27.88 15.81 13.36
N GLU A 285 -28.30 16.00 12.11
CA GLU A 285 -29.72 15.94 11.73
C GLU A 285 -30.15 14.47 11.47
N GLY A 286 -30.14 13.65 12.52
CA GLY A 286 -30.49 12.23 12.47
C GLY A 286 -29.43 11.34 11.81
N MET A 287 -29.72 10.04 11.74
CA MET A 287 -28.80 9.05 11.19
C MET A 287 -28.79 9.07 9.66
N ASN A 288 -27.72 9.58 9.07
CA ASN A 288 -27.43 9.50 7.64
C ASN A 288 -25.91 9.52 7.44
N TYR A 289 -25.34 8.39 7.05
CA TYR A 289 -23.89 8.24 6.89
C TYR A 289 -23.33 9.14 5.79
N ALA A 290 -24.12 9.46 4.76
CA ALA A 290 -23.75 10.39 3.70
C ALA A 290 -23.61 11.86 4.17
N ALA A 291 -24.07 12.18 5.38
CA ALA A 291 -23.92 13.49 6.00
C ALA A 291 -22.79 13.56 7.03
N PHE A 292 -22.15 12.43 7.33
CA PHE A 292 -21.06 12.37 8.31
C PHE A 292 -19.76 12.87 7.65
N PRO A 293 -18.86 13.50 8.42
CA PRO A 293 -17.56 13.85 7.90
C PRO A 293 -16.80 12.59 7.46
N ASP A 294 -16.10 12.69 6.32
CA ASP A 294 -15.35 11.60 5.68
C ASP A 294 -14.34 10.89 6.62
N HIS A 295 -13.96 11.53 7.73
CA HIS A 295 -13.04 10.97 8.71
C HIS A 295 -13.57 11.15 10.13
N LEU A 296 -14.40 10.20 10.56
CA LEU A 296 -14.64 9.99 11.98
C LEU A 296 -13.36 9.41 12.58
N ASP A 297 -12.71 10.20 13.45
CA ASP A 297 -11.49 9.74 14.10
C ASP A 297 -11.82 8.50 14.92
N ARG A 298 -11.12 7.40 14.64
CA ARG A 298 -11.33 6.15 15.36
C ARG A 298 -10.88 6.25 16.82
N SER A 299 -10.32 7.36 17.28
CA SER A 299 -10.11 7.64 18.70
C SER A 299 -11.36 8.16 19.43
N ASP A 300 -12.43 8.52 18.70
CA ASP A 300 -13.71 9.01 19.25
C ASP A 300 -14.70 7.87 19.64
N ARG A 301 -14.22 6.63 19.75
CA ARG A 301 -15.03 5.44 20.05
C ARG A 301 -15.61 5.49 21.48
N CYS A 302 -16.92 5.27 21.63
CA CYS A 302 -17.55 5.13 22.95
C CYS A 302 -17.52 3.70 23.46
N HIS A 303 -18.03 2.74 22.68
CA HIS A 303 -18.30 1.38 23.14
C HIS A 303 -18.02 0.33 22.08
N VAL A 304 -17.72 -0.89 22.55
CA VAL A 304 -17.82 -2.11 21.73
C VAL A 304 -18.96 -2.95 22.30
N LEU A 305 -19.98 -3.17 21.47
CA LEU A 305 -21.24 -3.83 21.86
C LEU A 305 -21.34 -5.20 21.21
N CYS A 306 -21.80 -6.19 21.97
CA CYS A 306 -22.34 -7.41 21.38
C CYS A 306 -23.78 -7.12 20.98
N VAL A 307 -24.05 -7.10 19.69
CA VAL A 307 -25.35 -6.79 19.13
C VAL A 307 -25.96 -8.03 18.48
N ARG A 308 -27.29 -8.07 18.49
CA ARG A 308 -28.10 -9.07 17.83
C ARG A 308 -28.90 -8.42 16.72
N ARG A 309 -28.92 -9.04 15.54
CA ARG A 309 -29.80 -8.62 14.44
C ARG A 309 -31.25 -9.02 14.71
N ASP A 310 -32.18 -8.10 14.47
CA ASP A 310 -33.62 -8.36 14.43
C ASP A 310 -34.25 -7.56 13.29
N GLY A 311 -34.44 -8.21 12.14
CA GLY A 311 -34.92 -7.57 10.92
C GLY A 311 -33.93 -6.52 10.40
N ASP A 312 -34.33 -5.25 10.49
CA ASP A 312 -33.56 -4.06 10.11
C ASP A 312 -32.99 -3.30 11.32
N LYS A 313 -32.94 -3.93 12.50
CA LYS A 313 -32.48 -3.30 13.75
C LYS A 313 -31.41 -4.12 14.45
N LEU A 314 -30.53 -3.42 15.15
CA LEU A 314 -29.55 -3.99 16.05
C LEU A 314 -29.90 -3.66 17.50
N TRP A 315 -29.83 -4.69 18.33
CA TRP A 315 -30.15 -4.63 19.75
C TRP A 315 -28.98 -5.17 20.56
N VAL A 316 -28.69 -4.59 21.72
CA VAL A 316 -27.67 -5.15 22.63
C VAL A 316 -28.14 -6.54 23.08
N ALA A 317 -27.29 -7.55 22.92
CA ALA A 317 -27.67 -8.94 23.18
C ALA A 317 -28.03 -9.22 24.66
N ASN A 318 -27.44 -8.46 25.59
CA ASN A 318 -27.59 -8.66 27.04
C ASN A 318 -28.68 -7.82 27.71
N THR A 319 -28.96 -6.63 27.17
CA THR A 319 -29.92 -5.68 27.75
C THR A 319 -31.16 -5.50 26.91
N ASP A 320 -31.18 -6.08 25.69
CA ASP A 320 -32.23 -5.88 24.69
C ASP A 320 -32.46 -4.40 24.36
N GLU A 321 -31.49 -3.53 24.60
CA GLU A 321 -31.57 -2.11 24.31
C GLU A 321 -31.34 -1.84 22.83
N PHE A 322 -32.12 -0.91 22.27
CA PHE A 322 -31.96 -0.50 20.89
C PHE A 322 -30.62 0.22 20.68
N VAL A 323 -29.90 -0.17 19.62
CA VAL A 323 -28.61 0.44 19.23
C VAL A 323 -28.82 1.33 18.01
N ARG A 324 -29.19 0.72 16.88
CA ARG A 324 -29.37 1.42 15.59
C ARG A 324 -30.18 0.59 14.60
N ARG A 325 -30.67 1.23 13.54
CA ARG A 325 -31.13 0.54 12.34
C ARG A 325 -29.95 0.15 11.45
N LEU A 326 -30.18 -0.87 10.62
CA LEU A 326 -29.31 -1.17 9.49
C LEU A 326 -29.42 -0.04 8.45
N VAL A 327 -28.36 0.17 7.68
CA VAL A 327 -28.36 1.20 6.61
C VAL A 327 -28.34 0.61 5.22
N ASP A 328 -29.00 1.29 4.28
CA ASP A 328 -29.00 0.94 2.87
C ASP A 328 -27.72 1.42 2.15
N ALA A 329 -27.67 1.16 0.84
CA ALA A 329 -26.54 1.55 -0.01
C ALA A 329 -26.34 3.08 -0.07
N ASP A 330 -27.37 3.90 0.20
CA ASP A 330 -27.25 5.36 0.24
C ASP A 330 -26.80 5.86 1.63
N GLY A 331 -26.49 4.94 2.56
CA GLY A 331 -26.13 5.27 3.94
C GLY A 331 -27.32 5.69 4.80
N ARG A 332 -28.56 5.41 4.36
CA ARG A 332 -29.79 5.78 5.08
C ARG A 332 -30.33 4.61 5.89
N PRO A 333 -30.90 4.86 7.08
CA PRO A 333 -31.47 3.81 7.91
C PRO A 333 -32.69 3.16 7.24
N ILE A 334 -32.75 1.84 7.33
CA ILE A 334 -33.83 1.01 6.80
C ILE A 334 -34.95 0.90 7.84
N GLY A 335 -36.18 1.12 7.39
CA GLY A 335 -37.39 0.98 8.19
C GLY A 335 -37.58 2.03 9.28
N ASP A 336 -38.63 1.83 10.07
CA ASP A 336 -39.03 2.76 11.13
C ASP A 336 -38.23 2.49 12.41
N ARG A 337 -37.84 3.59 13.07
CA ARG A 337 -37.21 3.53 14.39
C ARG A 337 -38.23 3.07 15.45
N PRO A 338 -37.83 2.31 16.48
CA PRO A 338 -38.74 1.91 17.55
C PRO A 338 -39.42 3.10 18.24
N ASP A 339 -40.66 2.90 18.67
CA ASP A 339 -41.42 3.90 19.43
C ASP A 339 -40.68 4.27 20.72
N GLY A 340 -40.60 5.56 21.03
CA GLY A 340 -39.93 6.05 22.24
C GLY A 340 -38.41 6.22 22.16
N VAL A 341 -37.79 5.93 21.00
CA VAL A 341 -36.39 6.28 20.73
C VAL A 341 -36.31 7.65 20.03
N PRO A 342 -35.62 8.65 20.62
CA PRO A 342 -35.28 9.92 19.96
C PRO A 342 -34.19 9.78 18.87
N PRO A 343 -34.10 10.68 17.87
CA PRO A 343 -33.08 10.61 16.81
C PRO A 343 -31.62 10.68 17.27
N ASP A 344 -31.37 11.46 18.30
CA ASP A 344 -30.09 11.64 19.01
C ASP A 344 -29.58 10.36 19.68
N GLN A 345 -30.44 9.35 19.84
CA GLN A 345 -30.16 8.13 20.59
C GLN A 345 -30.02 6.89 19.69
N GLU A 346 -29.81 7.10 18.40
CA GLU A 346 -29.44 6.05 17.46
C GLU A 346 -27.92 6.07 17.30
N MET A 347 -27.22 5.02 17.74
CA MET A 347 -25.75 5.01 17.80
C MET A 347 -25.12 4.83 16.41
N ILE A 348 -23.97 5.48 16.20
CA ILE A 348 -23.25 5.43 14.93
C ILE A 348 -22.23 4.30 14.98
N SER A 349 -22.36 3.31 14.10
CA SER A 349 -21.35 2.28 13.87
C SER A 349 -20.17 2.81 13.07
N LEU A 350 -18.96 2.50 13.53
CA LEU A 350 -17.68 2.71 12.83
C LEU A 350 -17.26 1.53 11.96
N VAL A 351 -18.07 0.47 11.95
CA VAL A 351 -17.86 -0.71 11.10
C VAL A 351 -18.51 -0.50 9.73
N ILE A 352 -19.50 0.41 9.63
CA ILE A 352 -20.06 0.85 8.35
C ILE A 352 -19.04 1.71 7.62
N SER A 353 -18.73 1.33 6.39
CA SER A 353 -17.81 2.01 5.48
C SER A 353 -18.43 2.15 4.10
N THR A 354 -17.79 2.91 3.22
CA THR A 354 -18.13 2.88 1.80
C THR A 354 -17.49 1.66 1.13
N GLU A 355 -18.02 1.18 0.00
CA GLU A 355 -17.39 0.11 -0.81
C GLU A 355 -15.93 0.45 -1.18
N TYR A 356 -15.59 1.74 -1.20
CA TYR A 356 -14.25 2.23 -1.46
C TYR A 356 -13.27 1.98 -0.29
N GLU A 357 -13.74 2.05 0.95
CA GLU A 357 -12.92 2.03 2.16
C GLU A 357 -12.75 0.63 2.78
N ASP A 358 -13.43 -0.38 2.22
CA ASP A 358 -13.61 -1.72 2.79
C ASP A 358 -12.27 -2.41 3.19
N ALA A 359 -11.18 -2.10 2.51
CA ALA A 359 -9.84 -2.62 2.83
C ALA A 359 -9.24 -2.07 4.15
N THR A 360 -9.82 -1.03 4.74
CA THR A 360 -9.33 -0.39 5.98
C THR A 360 -10.32 -0.46 7.14
N SER A 361 -11.59 -0.81 6.89
CA SER A 361 -12.63 -0.94 7.92
C SER A 361 -12.37 -2.12 8.84
N PHE A 362 -12.96 -2.07 10.05
CA PHE A 362 -12.95 -3.22 10.94
C PHE A 362 -13.78 -4.35 10.31
N ASP A 363 -13.20 -5.54 10.15
CA ASP A 363 -13.98 -6.72 9.77
C ASP A 363 -15.08 -6.99 10.82
N LEU A 364 -16.25 -7.39 10.35
CA LEU A 364 -17.35 -7.81 11.21
C LEU A 364 -16.94 -9.06 12.00
N TYR A 365 -16.88 -8.94 13.33
CA TYR A 365 -16.62 -10.07 14.20
C TYR A 365 -17.92 -10.73 14.65
N ARG A 366 -18.26 -11.88 14.07
CA ARG A 366 -19.37 -12.74 14.51
C ARG A 366 -19.08 -13.36 15.87
N MET A 367 -20.09 -13.46 16.72
CA MET A 367 -19.99 -13.99 18.09
C MET A 367 -20.90 -15.21 18.26
N GLU A 368 -20.49 -16.19 19.08
CA GLU A 368 -21.29 -17.39 19.36
C GLU A 368 -22.15 -17.22 20.60
N SER A 369 -21.70 -16.39 21.54
CA SER A 369 -22.37 -16.10 22.79
C SER A 369 -22.29 -14.62 23.14
N PRO A 370 -23.31 -14.06 23.81
CA PRO A 370 -23.18 -12.77 24.43
C PRO A 370 -22.14 -12.74 25.55
N ASP A 371 -21.56 -13.85 26.01
CA ASP A 371 -20.47 -13.82 26.99
C ASP A 371 -19.07 -13.84 26.34
N ASP A 372 -19.01 -13.93 25.00
CA ASP A 372 -17.73 -14.03 24.30
C ASP A 372 -16.92 -12.73 24.46
N PRO A 373 -15.60 -12.83 24.70
CA PRO A 373 -14.74 -11.66 24.72
C PRO A 373 -14.70 -11.08 23.30
N SER A 374 -15.09 -9.82 23.14
CA SER A 374 -14.88 -9.13 21.86
C SER A 374 -13.38 -8.99 21.62
N VAL A 375 -12.86 -9.79 20.68
CA VAL A 375 -11.47 -9.69 20.21
C VAL A 375 -11.19 -8.26 19.74
N VAL A 376 -12.18 -7.64 19.08
CA VAL A 376 -12.14 -6.24 18.64
C VAL A 376 -11.99 -5.30 19.85
N GLY A 377 -12.79 -5.48 20.92
CA GLY A 377 -12.62 -4.70 22.16
C GLY A 377 -11.22 -4.82 22.76
N GLY A 378 -10.68 -6.04 22.83
CA GLY A 378 -9.32 -6.28 23.32
C GLY A 378 -8.23 -5.60 22.49
N LEU A 379 -8.33 -5.68 21.15
CA LEU A 379 -7.39 -5.02 20.23
C LEU A 379 -7.45 -3.50 20.32
N LEU A 380 -8.65 -2.95 20.54
CA LEU A 380 -8.89 -1.52 20.60
C LEU A 380 -8.71 -0.92 22.00
N GLY A 381 -8.38 -1.74 23.01
CA GLY A 381 -8.26 -1.30 24.40
C GLY A 381 -9.59 -0.83 25.01
N LEU A 382 -10.72 -1.18 24.39
CA LEU A 382 -12.06 -0.83 24.84
C LEU A 382 -12.63 -2.00 25.66
N GLN A 383 -13.10 -1.69 26.86
CA GLN A 383 -13.89 -2.65 27.62
C GLN A 383 -15.31 -2.69 27.05
N ARG A 384 -15.88 -3.90 26.99
CA ARG A 384 -17.29 -4.09 26.69
C ARG A 384 -18.13 -3.34 27.75
N ALA A 385 -19.28 -2.81 27.33
CA ALA A 385 -20.26 -2.29 28.28
C ALA A 385 -20.59 -3.37 29.35
N PRO A 386 -20.57 -3.05 30.65
CA PRO A 386 -20.83 -4.02 31.72
C PRO A 386 -22.21 -4.66 31.60
N ASP A 387 -22.31 -5.95 31.92
CA ASP A 387 -23.58 -6.67 31.85
C ASP A 387 -24.62 -6.08 32.80
N GLY A 388 -25.80 -5.76 32.24
CA GLY A 388 -26.94 -5.24 32.99
C GLY A 388 -26.88 -3.73 33.28
N GLU A 389 -25.83 -3.03 32.85
CA GLU A 389 -25.81 -1.57 32.82
C GLU A 389 -26.37 -1.08 31.49
N SER A 390 -27.22 -0.06 31.55
CA SER A 390 -27.72 0.57 30.34
C SER A 390 -26.56 1.17 29.56
N ILE A 391 -26.57 0.99 28.23
CA ILE A 391 -25.65 1.73 27.35
C ILE A 391 -25.95 3.24 27.34
N TRP A 392 -27.08 3.64 27.92
CA TRP A 392 -27.52 5.03 28.10
C TRP A 392 -27.44 5.40 29.59
N GLN A 393 -26.23 5.66 30.09
CA GLN A 393 -25.99 6.00 31.51
C GLN A 393 -26.76 7.23 32.01
N ASP A 394 -27.27 8.07 31.10
CA ASP A 394 -28.01 9.31 31.38
C ASP A 394 -29.55 9.21 31.18
N ARG A 395 -30.12 8.02 30.95
CA ARG A 395 -31.60 7.84 30.79
C ARG A 395 -32.28 7.34 32.06
N ASP A 396 -33.49 7.86 32.31
CA ASP A 396 -34.42 7.34 33.32
C ASP A 396 -35.13 6.03 32.85
N ASP A 397 -35.37 5.85 31.54
CA ASP A 397 -36.05 4.66 30.96
C ASP A 397 -35.48 4.30 29.58
N PRO A 398 -34.62 3.28 29.41
CA PRO A 398 -34.14 2.81 28.09
C PRO A 398 -35.23 2.07 27.30
N VAL A 399 -35.17 2.10 25.97
CA VAL A 399 -36.09 1.31 25.12
C VAL A 399 -35.52 -0.09 24.93
N THR A 400 -36.19 -1.06 25.54
CA THR A 400 -35.87 -2.48 25.43
C THR A 400 -36.86 -3.21 24.53
N ARG A 401 -36.43 -4.32 23.91
CA ARG A 401 -37.34 -5.22 23.21
C ARG A 401 -38.26 -5.92 24.24
N ASP A 402 -39.57 -5.98 23.96
CA ASP A 402 -40.56 -6.72 24.76
C ASP A 402 -40.36 -8.25 24.71
#